data_AF-L0F7N1-F1
#
_entry.id   AF-L0F7N1-F1
#
_cell.length_a   1.000
_cell.length_b   1.000
_cell.length_c   1.000
_cell.angle_alpha   90.00
_cell.angle_beta   90.00
_cell.angle_gamma   90.00
#
_symmetry.space_group_name_H-M   'P 1'
#
loop_
_entity.id
_entity.type
_entity.pdbx_description
1 polymer ?
#
loop_
_entity_poly.entity_id
_entity_poly.type
_entity_poly.pdbx_seq_one_letter_code
_entity_poly.pdbx_strand_id
1 'polypeptide(L)'
;MEVNEEIIVTKNGRDIARILPCDDPNKSLLAEEAVDYETHEGRVTYEEFLELVEASDQRFELIDGVIYNLASPSYEHQYAVREIFGTFYNWFKQKKCIPLTSPFDVTLFKAQDNICVVQPDIIIICDQDNMDKKGKYKGVPTLVVEVLSRSTRSKDLLKKLELYRQCGVKEYWMVDPKNKLVNVYVFDQNEISDIIAFQKGAHEYVDSVCFNGLKVALTDLFL
;
A
#
# COMPACT_ATOMS: atom_id res chain seq x y z
N MET A 1 -3.53 -28.63 44.23
CA MET A 1 -2.69 -27.42 44.32
C MET A 1 -1.76 -27.47 43.13
N GLU A 2 -2.19 -26.91 42.00
CA GLU A 2 -1.32 -26.75 40.84
C GLU A 2 -0.85 -25.30 40.82
N VAL A 3 0.46 -25.16 40.65
CA VAL A 3 1.18 -23.89 40.76
C VAL A 3 1.13 -23.22 39.38
N ASN A 4 0.35 -22.15 39.25
CA ASN A 4 0.39 -21.27 38.09
C ASN A 4 1.64 -20.39 38.17
N GLU A 5 2.75 -20.84 37.60
CA GLU A 5 3.92 -19.98 37.40
C GLU A 5 3.78 -19.18 36.11
N GLU A 6 3.87 -17.87 36.25
CA GLU A 6 3.78 -16.89 35.18
C GLU A 6 5.09 -16.88 34.36
N ILE A 7 4.98 -16.97 33.03
CA ILE A 7 6.14 -16.93 32.13
C ILE A 7 6.17 -15.60 31.37
N ILE A 8 7.25 -14.84 31.56
CA ILE A 8 7.47 -13.54 30.90
C ILE A 8 8.61 -13.69 29.88
N VAL A 9 8.35 -13.29 28.64
CA VAL A 9 9.32 -13.32 27.55
C VAL A 9 9.94 -11.93 27.40
N THR A 10 11.25 -11.87 27.52
CA THR A 10 12.01 -10.61 27.42
C THR A 10 12.91 -10.59 26.19
N LYS A 11 13.05 -9.42 25.57
CA LYS A 11 14.03 -9.17 24.50
C LYS A 11 14.79 -7.90 24.81
N ASN A 12 16.12 -8.02 24.89
CA ASN A 12 17.02 -6.95 25.35
C ASN A 12 16.67 -6.41 26.74
N GLY A 13 16.23 -7.29 27.66
CA GLY A 13 15.93 -6.95 29.05
C GLY A 13 14.64 -6.15 29.26
N ARG A 14 13.79 -6.04 28.23
CA ARG A 14 12.43 -5.51 28.34
C ARG A 14 11.44 -6.62 28.05
N ASP A 15 10.38 -6.65 28.83
CA ASP A 15 9.27 -7.58 28.66
C ASP A 15 8.57 -7.24 27.34
N ILE A 16 8.46 -8.23 26.46
CA ILE A 16 7.84 -8.07 25.14
C ILE A 16 6.61 -8.95 24.95
N ALA A 17 6.41 -9.93 25.81
CA ALA A 17 5.20 -10.74 25.83
C ALA A 17 5.07 -11.45 27.19
N ARG A 18 3.84 -11.72 27.61
CA ARG A 18 3.52 -12.50 28.81
C ARG A 18 2.63 -13.67 28.43
N ILE A 19 2.96 -14.86 28.92
CA ILE A 19 2.21 -16.10 28.65
C ILE A 19 1.46 -16.48 29.92
N LEU A 20 0.14 -16.56 29.81
CA LEU A 20 -0.75 -17.04 30.88
C LEU A 20 -1.31 -18.42 30.51
N PRO A 21 -1.48 -19.32 31.49
CA PRO A 21 -2.15 -20.60 31.25
C PRO A 21 -3.62 -20.37 30.90
N CYS A 22 -4.08 -21.07 29.86
CA CYS A 22 -5.42 -20.95 29.30
C CYS A 22 -6.23 -22.20 29.68
N ASP A 23 -7.14 -22.07 30.66
CA ASP A 23 -8.16 -23.08 30.95
C ASP A 23 -9.43 -22.75 30.16
N ASP A 24 -9.55 -23.26 28.93
CA ASP A 24 -10.83 -23.24 28.22
C ASP A 24 -11.04 -24.59 27.55
N PRO A 25 -12.15 -25.33 27.80
CA PRO A 25 -12.40 -26.61 27.17
C PRO A 25 -12.46 -26.57 25.63
N ASN A 26 -12.47 -25.38 25.01
CA ASN A 26 -12.31 -25.23 23.57
C ASN A 26 -11.69 -23.87 23.20
N LYS A 27 -10.35 -23.71 23.28
CA LYS A 27 -9.62 -22.83 22.36
C LYS A 27 -8.10 -22.98 22.48
N SER A 28 -7.41 -23.02 21.34
CA SER A 28 -5.96 -22.94 21.24
C SER A 28 -5.52 -21.65 20.56
N LEU A 29 -4.60 -20.92 21.24
CA LEU A 29 -3.55 -20.01 20.73
C LEU A 29 -3.87 -18.50 20.57
N LEU A 30 -3.34 -17.73 21.53
CA LEU A 30 -2.63 -16.43 21.49
C LEU A 30 -3.19 -15.29 20.60
N ALA A 31 -3.74 -14.26 21.26
CA ALA A 31 -3.92 -12.91 20.75
C ALA A 31 -3.56 -11.88 21.85
N GLU A 32 -2.74 -10.88 21.53
CA GLU A 32 -2.61 -9.64 22.30
C GLU A 32 -3.82 -8.75 21.95
N GLU A 33 -4.40 -8.07 22.95
CA GLU A 33 -5.70 -7.37 22.86
C GLU A 33 -5.83 -6.45 21.63
N ALA A 34 -6.44 -7.00 20.58
CA ALA A 34 -7.24 -6.26 19.62
C ALA A 34 -8.68 -6.30 20.12
N VAL A 35 -9.44 -5.23 19.89
CA VAL A 35 -10.89 -5.21 20.09
C VAL A 35 -11.48 -6.44 19.40
N ASP A 36 -12.27 -7.21 20.14
CA ASP A 36 -12.85 -8.48 19.67
C ASP A 36 -13.91 -8.17 18.60
N TYR A 37 -13.47 -7.98 17.36
CA TYR A 37 -14.36 -7.93 16.20
C TYR A 37 -14.82 -9.37 15.95
N GLU A 38 -16.10 -9.66 16.19
CA GLU A 38 -16.73 -10.92 15.77
C GLU A 38 -16.70 -11.00 14.24
N THR A 39 -15.58 -11.48 13.69
CA THR A 39 -15.44 -11.64 12.25
C THR A 39 -16.29 -12.81 11.78
N HIS A 40 -17.36 -12.51 11.03
CA HIS A 40 -17.96 -13.49 10.14
C HIS A 40 -16.90 -13.81 9.05
N GLU A 41 -16.18 -14.94 9.19
CA GLU A 41 -15.15 -15.47 8.28
C GLU A 41 -13.82 -14.68 8.14
N GLY A 42 -13.41 -13.88 9.13
CA GLY A 42 -12.10 -13.18 9.09
C GLY A 42 -12.01 -12.05 8.07
N ARG A 43 -13.15 -11.57 7.55
CA ARG A 43 -13.26 -10.38 6.70
C ARG A 43 -13.88 -9.24 7.51
N VAL A 44 -13.48 -8.02 7.17
CA VAL A 44 -13.90 -6.78 7.83
C VAL A 44 -14.60 -5.88 6.81
N THR A 45 -15.69 -5.26 7.23
CA THR A 45 -16.43 -4.26 6.45
C THR A 45 -15.66 -2.94 6.35
N TYR A 46 -16.09 -2.05 5.47
CA TYR A 46 -15.49 -0.72 5.37
C TYR A 46 -15.71 0.11 6.64
N GLU A 47 -16.89 0.00 7.25
CA GLU A 47 -17.26 0.70 8.47
C GLU A 47 -16.40 0.25 9.66
N GLU A 48 -16.27 -1.07 9.86
CA GLU A 48 -15.39 -1.63 10.90
C GLU A 48 -13.91 -1.25 10.68
N PHE A 49 -13.46 -1.19 9.42
CA PHE A 49 -12.11 -0.70 9.10
C PHE A 49 -11.92 0.77 9.50
N LEU A 50 -12.91 1.64 9.29
CA LEU A 50 -12.84 3.03 9.72
C LEU A 50 -12.75 3.15 11.25
N GLU A 51 -13.51 2.34 11.99
CA GLU A 51 -13.44 2.29 13.45
C GLU A 51 -12.04 1.85 13.93
N LEU A 52 -11.45 0.84 13.29
CA LEU A 52 -10.09 0.40 13.59
C LEU A 52 -9.06 1.52 13.38
N VAL A 53 -9.14 2.23 12.25
CA VAL A 53 -8.21 3.32 11.92
C VAL A 53 -8.41 4.52 12.85
N GLU A 54 -9.63 4.81 13.31
CA GLU A 54 -9.88 5.87 14.29
C GLU A 54 -9.35 5.50 15.69
N ALA A 55 -9.35 4.21 16.04
CA ALA A 55 -8.90 3.71 17.33
C ALA A 55 -7.39 3.41 17.41
N SER A 56 -6.63 3.55 16.31
CA SER A 56 -5.23 3.13 16.23
C SER A 56 -4.33 4.16 15.55
N ASP A 57 -3.11 4.32 16.07
CA ASP A 57 -2.05 5.10 15.42
C ASP A 57 -1.28 4.29 14.35
N GLN A 58 -1.61 3.01 14.16
CA GLN A 58 -1.01 2.18 13.13
C GLN A 58 -1.60 2.48 11.75
N ARG A 59 -0.86 2.12 10.70
CA ARG A 59 -1.29 2.31 9.31
C ARG A 59 -1.82 1.00 8.75
N PHE A 60 -3.01 1.05 8.16
CA PHE A 60 -3.68 -0.12 7.61
C PHE A 60 -4.17 0.12 6.18
N GLU A 61 -4.19 -0.95 5.38
CA GLU A 61 -4.92 -1.02 4.12
C GLU A 61 -6.06 -2.05 4.24
N LEU A 62 -7.15 -1.81 3.52
CA LEU A 62 -8.28 -2.71 3.35
C LEU A 62 -8.36 -3.16 1.89
N ILE A 63 -8.21 -4.45 1.63
CA ILE A 63 -8.35 -4.99 0.27
C ILE A 63 -9.22 -6.24 0.31
N ASP A 64 -10.37 -6.20 -0.38
CA ASP A 64 -11.36 -7.29 -0.43
C ASP A 64 -11.77 -7.80 0.97
N GLY A 65 -11.95 -6.88 1.92
CA GLY A 65 -12.31 -7.19 3.31
C GLY A 65 -11.17 -7.71 4.17
N VAL A 66 -9.92 -7.70 3.69
CA VAL A 66 -8.74 -8.14 4.45
C VAL A 66 -7.91 -6.92 4.86
N ILE A 67 -7.50 -6.88 6.12
CA ILE A 67 -6.68 -5.80 6.69
C ILE A 67 -5.19 -6.15 6.57
N TYR A 68 -4.40 -5.19 6.09
CA TYR A 68 -2.95 -5.28 5.97
C TYR A 68 -2.32 -4.19 6.82
N ASN A 69 -1.43 -4.57 7.73
CA ASN A 69 -0.65 -3.62 8.52
C ASN A 69 0.59 -3.16 7.73
N LEU A 70 0.80 -1.84 7.64
CA LEU A 70 1.91 -1.24 6.92
C LEU A 70 3.10 -0.94 7.85
N ALA A 71 4.17 -1.71 7.68
CA ALA A 71 5.44 -1.47 8.36
C ALA A 71 6.13 -0.17 7.86
N SER A 72 7.10 0.30 8.65
CA SER A 72 7.95 1.43 8.26
C SER A 72 8.83 1.05 7.05
N PRO A 73 8.94 1.92 6.04
CA PRO A 73 9.73 1.64 4.83
C PRO A 73 11.24 1.68 5.11
N SER A 74 12.03 1.03 4.26
CA SER A 74 13.50 1.10 4.32
C SER A 74 14.05 2.39 3.70
N TYR A 75 15.34 2.67 3.89
CA TYR A 75 16.00 3.83 3.28
C TYR A 75 15.99 3.75 1.75
N GLU A 76 16.30 2.60 1.17
CA GLU A 76 16.32 2.40 -0.29
C GLU A 76 14.94 2.65 -0.90
N HIS A 77 13.88 2.22 -0.20
CA HIS A 77 12.51 2.53 -0.59
C HIS A 77 12.25 4.03 -0.57
N GLN A 78 12.55 4.70 0.55
CA GLN A 78 12.34 6.14 0.68
C GLN A 78 13.17 6.96 -0.32
N TYR A 79 14.38 6.50 -0.65
CA TYR A 79 15.22 7.12 -1.66
C TYR A 79 14.55 7.06 -3.04
N ALA A 80 14.06 5.90 -3.47
CA ALA A 80 13.37 5.75 -4.75
C ALA A 80 12.07 6.61 -4.80
N VAL A 81 11.27 6.59 -3.73
CA VAL A 81 10.06 7.43 -3.62
C VAL A 81 10.42 8.92 -3.75
N ARG A 82 11.47 9.39 -3.07
CA ARG A 82 11.95 10.78 -3.14
C ARG A 82 12.29 11.19 -4.57
N GLU A 83 13.06 10.37 -5.29
CA GLU A 83 13.51 10.69 -6.65
C GLU A 83 12.37 10.72 -7.66
N ILE A 84 11.46 9.73 -7.59
CA ILE A 84 10.27 9.70 -8.46
C ILE A 84 9.38 10.90 -8.15
N PHE A 85 9.06 11.12 -6.87
CA PHE A 85 8.16 12.20 -6.49
C PHE A 85 8.74 13.58 -6.81
N GLY A 86 10.06 13.80 -6.62
CA GLY A 86 10.71 15.06 -6.97
C GLY A 86 10.60 15.37 -8.47
N THR A 87 10.84 14.38 -9.31
CA THR A 87 10.65 14.48 -10.77
C THR A 87 9.19 14.75 -11.12
N PHE A 88 8.25 13.98 -10.56
CA PHE A 88 6.82 14.13 -10.80
C PHE A 88 6.33 15.52 -10.37
N TYR A 89 6.67 15.96 -9.16
CA TYR A 89 6.32 17.28 -8.63
C TYR A 89 6.77 18.41 -9.56
N ASN A 90 8.03 18.38 -10.00
CA ASN A 90 8.55 19.38 -10.91
C ASN A 90 7.84 19.34 -12.27
N TRP A 91 7.60 18.15 -12.80
CA TRP A 91 6.92 17.99 -14.08
C TRP A 91 5.46 18.44 -14.02
N PHE A 92 4.73 18.12 -12.96
CA PHE A 92 3.31 18.50 -12.79
C PHE A 92 3.10 19.95 -12.33
N LYS A 93 4.16 20.71 -12.11
CA LYS A 93 4.06 22.11 -11.73
C LYS A 93 3.22 22.90 -12.76
N GLN A 94 2.19 23.60 -12.28
CA GLN A 94 1.22 24.36 -13.09
C GLN A 94 0.37 23.52 -14.05
N LYS A 95 0.32 22.19 -13.89
CA LYS A 95 -0.60 21.31 -14.63
C LYS A 95 -1.84 21.01 -13.79
N LYS A 96 -2.88 20.45 -14.44
CA LYS A 96 -4.14 20.07 -13.78
C LYS A 96 -3.92 18.96 -12.74
N CYS A 97 -3.14 17.94 -13.07
CA CYS A 97 -2.96 16.79 -12.21
C CYS A 97 -1.95 17.06 -11.09
N ILE A 98 -2.14 16.43 -9.94
CA ILE A 98 -1.34 16.63 -8.73
C ILE A 98 -0.71 15.30 -8.31
N PRO A 99 0.62 15.25 -8.15
CA PRO A 99 1.29 14.13 -7.49
C PRO A 99 1.13 14.25 -5.97
N LEU A 100 0.85 13.13 -5.30
CA LEU A 100 0.83 13.01 -3.84
C LEU A 100 1.64 11.77 -3.41
N THR A 101 2.10 11.74 -2.16
CA THR A 101 2.82 10.59 -1.57
C THR A 101 2.09 9.99 -0.38
N SER A 102 2.44 8.76 -0.01
CA SER A 102 2.04 8.19 1.28
C SER A 102 2.66 8.96 2.47
N PRO A 103 2.04 8.95 3.67
CA PRO A 103 0.74 8.35 3.99
C PRO A 103 -0.43 9.21 3.45
N PHE A 104 -1.29 8.60 2.64
CA PHE A 104 -2.51 9.22 2.14
C PHE A 104 -3.49 8.14 1.70
N ASP A 105 -4.68 8.10 2.30
CA ASP A 105 -5.68 7.06 2.01
C ASP A 105 -6.36 7.33 0.67
N VAL A 106 -6.39 6.30 -0.16
CA VAL A 106 -7.13 6.25 -1.42
C VAL A 106 -8.26 5.23 -1.27
N THR A 107 -9.50 5.71 -1.27
CA THR A 107 -10.68 4.84 -1.24
C THR A 107 -11.09 4.49 -2.66
N LEU A 108 -11.04 3.20 -2.99
CA LEU A 108 -11.39 2.62 -4.29
C LEU A 108 -12.69 1.84 -4.18
N PHE A 109 -13.63 2.10 -5.09
CA PHE A 109 -14.89 1.37 -5.20
C PHE A 109 -14.75 0.32 -6.30
N LYS A 110 -14.41 -0.91 -5.92
CA LYS A 110 -14.27 -2.04 -6.86
C LYS A 110 -15.65 -2.55 -7.33
N ALA A 111 -16.64 -2.50 -6.44
CA ALA A 111 -18.05 -2.70 -6.74
C ALA A 111 -18.89 -1.90 -5.73
N GLN A 112 -20.22 -1.88 -5.89
CA GLN A 112 -21.12 -1.18 -4.97
C GLN A 112 -20.90 -1.59 -3.50
N ASP A 113 -20.69 -2.89 -3.25
CA ASP A 113 -20.50 -3.46 -1.91
C ASP A 113 -19.06 -3.93 -1.66
N ASN A 114 -18.09 -3.47 -2.48
CA ASN A 114 -16.68 -3.81 -2.30
C ASN A 114 -15.83 -2.53 -2.37
N ILE A 115 -15.51 -2.03 -1.18
CA ILE A 115 -14.69 -0.84 -0.96
C ILE A 115 -13.32 -1.27 -0.46
N CYS A 116 -12.28 -0.77 -1.11
CA CYS A 116 -10.90 -0.96 -0.70
C CYS A 116 -10.30 0.39 -0.28
N VAL A 117 -9.38 0.37 0.68
CA VAL A 117 -8.61 1.54 1.11
C VAL A 117 -7.13 1.19 1.06
N VAL A 118 -6.36 1.94 0.29
CA VAL A 118 -4.92 1.70 0.09
C VAL A 118 -4.11 2.96 0.31
N GLN A 119 -2.82 2.81 0.59
CA GLN A 119 -1.86 3.93 0.71
C GLN A 119 -0.68 3.70 -0.24
N PRO A 120 -0.86 3.96 -1.55
CA PRO A 120 0.21 3.79 -2.51
C PRO A 120 1.32 4.81 -2.26
N ASP A 121 2.56 4.47 -2.59
CA ASP A 121 3.70 5.33 -2.31
C ASP A 121 3.63 6.67 -3.03
N ILE A 122 3.19 6.65 -4.29
CA ILE A 122 2.94 7.85 -5.09
C ILE A 122 1.67 7.64 -5.91
N ILE A 123 0.82 8.66 -5.96
CA ILE A 123 -0.35 8.72 -6.83
C ILE A 123 -0.35 10.00 -7.65
N ILE A 124 -0.91 9.95 -8.85
CA ILE A 124 -1.26 11.14 -9.65
C ILE A 124 -2.78 11.21 -9.78
N ILE A 125 -3.36 12.27 -9.23
CA ILE A 125 -4.81 12.55 -9.34
C ILE A 125 -5.05 13.71 -10.31
N CYS A 126 -6.11 13.63 -11.11
CA CYS A 126 -6.47 14.65 -12.12
C CYS A 126 -7.91 15.18 -11.95
N ASP A 127 -8.54 14.77 -10.86
CA ASP A 127 -9.97 14.84 -10.53
C ASP A 127 -10.14 15.19 -9.05
N GLN A 128 -9.55 16.32 -8.62
CA GLN A 128 -9.52 16.76 -7.23
C GLN A 128 -10.90 16.97 -6.60
N ASP A 129 -11.95 17.07 -7.42
CA ASP A 129 -13.34 17.15 -6.96
C ASP A 129 -13.81 15.87 -6.25
N ASN A 130 -13.07 14.75 -6.39
CA ASN A 130 -13.29 13.51 -5.64
C ASN A 130 -12.69 13.51 -4.21
N MET A 131 -12.23 14.67 -3.73
CA MET A 131 -11.86 14.85 -2.33
C MET A 131 -13.11 15.07 -1.47
N ASP A 132 -13.24 14.30 -0.40
CA ASP A 132 -14.33 14.50 0.55
C ASP A 132 -14.08 15.69 1.49
N LYS A 133 -15.10 16.02 2.32
CA LYS A 133 -15.04 17.16 3.25
C LYS A 133 -13.95 17.01 4.33
N LYS A 134 -13.44 15.80 4.56
CA LYS A 134 -12.34 15.51 5.50
C LYS A 134 -10.98 15.49 4.78
N GLY A 135 -10.93 15.81 3.49
CA GLY A 135 -9.71 15.81 2.68
C GLY A 135 -9.21 14.42 2.31
N LYS A 136 -10.08 13.40 2.35
CA LYS A 136 -9.77 12.03 1.90
C LYS A 136 -10.17 11.84 0.45
N TYR A 137 -9.34 11.14 -0.32
CA TYR A 137 -9.60 10.91 -1.73
C TYR A 137 -10.47 9.68 -1.96
N LYS A 138 -11.58 9.86 -2.68
CA LYS A 138 -12.55 8.83 -3.03
C LYS A 138 -12.70 8.77 -4.55
N GLY A 139 -11.66 8.28 -5.21
CA GLY A 139 -11.56 8.27 -6.66
C GLY A 139 -10.45 7.34 -7.14
N VAL A 140 -10.26 7.30 -8.45
CA VAL A 140 -9.30 6.41 -9.11
C VAL A 140 -8.11 7.24 -9.59
N PRO A 141 -6.91 7.07 -9.00
CA PRO A 141 -5.73 7.78 -9.49
C PRO A 141 -5.45 7.43 -10.95
N THR A 142 -4.98 8.41 -11.72
CA THR A 142 -4.61 8.18 -13.12
C THR A 142 -3.35 7.31 -13.22
N LEU A 143 -2.39 7.55 -12.33
CA LEU A 143 -1.16 6.76 -12.22
C LEU A 143 -0.90 6.42 -10.75
N VAL A 144 -0.50 5.18 -10.49
CA VAL A 144 -0.08 4.68 -9.18
C VAL A 144 1.35 4.15 -9.24
N VAL A 145 2.18 4.44 -8.24
CA VAL A 145 3.52 3.87 -8.08
C VAL A 145 3.59 3.14 -6.74
N GLU A 146 4.12 1.92 -6.77
CA GLU A 146 4.46 1.13 -5.58
C GLU A 146 5.95 0.77 -5.64
N VAL A 147 6.67 1.04 -4.56
CA VAL A 147 8.08 0.73 -4.40
C VAL A 147 8.23 -0.51 -3.53
N LEU A 148 8.88 -1.54 -4.07
CA LEU A 148 9.05 -2.79 -3.35
C LEU A 148 9.94 -2.60 -2.13
N SER A 149 9.46 -3.09 -0.98
CA SER A 149 10.23 -3.21 0.24
C SER A 149 10.56 -4.68 0.52
N ARG A 150 11.50 -4.94 1.45
CA ARG A 150 11.82 -6.32 1.87
C ARG A 150 10.62 -7.05 2.48
N SER A 151 9.66 -6.31 3.03
CA SER A 151 8.44 -6.84 3.67
C SER A 151 7.31 -7.12 2.67
N THR A 152 7.38 -6.62 1.44
CA THR A 152 6.30 -6.78 0.47
C THR A 152 6.31 -8.20 -0.10
N ARG A 153 5.26 -8.99 0.15
CA ARG A 153 5.18 -10.38 -0.35
C ARG A 153 4.70 -10.37 -1.79
N SER A 154 5.17 -11.31 -2.62
CA SER A 154 4.73 -11.42 -4.03
C SER A 154 3.21 -11.52 -4.19
N LYS A 155 2.50 -12.09 -3.21
CA LYS A 155 1.03 -12.16 -3.21
C LYS A 155 0.37 -10.80 -3.04
N ASP A 156 0.98 -9.89 -2.29
CA ASP A 156 0.42 -8.56 -2.03
C ASP A 156 0.54 -7.69 -3.29
N LEU A 157 1.60 -7.89 -4.07
CA LEU A 157 1.81 -7.23 -5.37
C LEU A 157 0.78 -7.63 -6.42
N LEU A 158 0.50 -8.93 -6.54
CA LEU A 158 -0.53 -9.42 -7.47
C LEU A 158 -1.93 -8.90 -7.10
N LYS A 159 -2.23 -8.83 -5.79
CA LYS A 159 -3.50 -8.27 -5.31
C LYS A 159 -3.66 -6.79 -5.66
N LYS A 160 -2.62 -5.99 -5.39
CA LYS A 160 -2.64 -4.55 -5.71
C LYS A 160 -2.70 -4.30 -7.22
N LEU A 161 -1.93 -5.05 -8.01
CA LEU A 161 -2.00 -4.99 -9.47
C LEU A 161 -3.43 -5.24 -9.97
N GLU A 162 -4.06 -6.31 -9.49
CA GLU A 162 -5.43 -6.65 -9.87
C GLU A 162 -6.45 -5.62 -9.39
N LEU A 163 -6.31 -5.12 -8.15
CA LEU A 163 -7.15 -4.05 -7.62
C LEU A 163 -7.09 -2.80 -8.49
N TYR A 164 -5.89 -2.32 -8.80
CA TYR A 164 -5.70 -1.11 -9.62
C TYR A 164 -6.25 -1.28 -11.03
N ARG A 165 -6.02 -2.45 -11.64
CA ARG A 165 -6.58 -2.82 -12.94
C ARG A 165 -8.11 -2.77 -12.91
N GLN A 166 -8.74 -3.46 -11.95
CA GLN A 166 -10.20 -3.57 -11.85
C GLN A 166 -10.88 -2.23 -11.53
N CYS A 167 -10.22 -1.37 -10.75
CA CYS A 167 -10.73 -0.05 -10.41
C CYS A 167 -10.51 1.00 -11.52
N GLY A 168 -9.78 0.66 -12.59
CA GLY A 168 -9.61 1.56 -13.75
C GLY A 168 -8.47 2.57 -13.62
N VAL A 169 -7.46 2.28 -12.79
CA VAL A 169 -6.17 3.00 -12.88
C VAL A 169 -5.66 2.84 -14.31
N LYS A 170 -5.04 3.87 -14.89
CA LYS A 170 -4.57 3.81 -16.30
C LYS A 170 -3.13 3.33 -16.42
N GLU A 171 -2.30 3.66 -15.44
CA GLU A 171 -0.90 3.28 -15.43
C GLU A 171 -0.42 2.95 -14.02
N TYR A 172 0.30 1.84 -13.90
CA TYR A 172 0.80 1.35 -12.62
C TYR A 172 2.28 1.01 -12.72
N TRP A 173 3.09 1.64 -11.86
CA TRP A 173 4.53 1.43 -11.79
C TRP A 173 4.86 0.56 -10.59
N MET A 174 5.52 -0.56 -10.85
CA MET A 174 6.12 -1.42 -9.83
C MET A 174 7.64 -1.24 -9.86
N VAL A 175 8.18 -0.58 -8.85
CA VAL A 175 9.60 -0.24 -8.76
C VAL A 175 10.28 -1.22 -7.83
N ASP A 176 11.30 -1.93 -8.31
CA ASP A 176 12.09 -2.87 -7.52
C ASP A 176 13.51 -2.32 -7.28
N PRO A 177 13.77 -1.69 -6.11
CA PRO A 177 15.09 -1.16 -5.79
C PRO A 177 16.18 -2.23 -5.73
N LYS A 178 15.84 -3.47 -5.36
CA LYS A 178 16.81 -4.56 -5.22
C LYS A 178 17.31 -5.02 -6.57
N ASN A 179 16.40 -5.21 -7.51
CA ASN A 179 16.73 -5.66 -8.87
C ASN A 179 16.99 -4.51 -9.85
N LYS A 180 16.82 -3.25 -9.41
CA LYS A 180 17.03 -2.03 -10.22
C LYS A 180 16.18 -2.03 -11.49
N LEU A 181 14.94 -2.46 -11.32
CA LEU A 181 13.95 -2.71 -12.37
C LEU A 181 12.68 -1.90 -12.08
N VAL A 182 12.07 -1.34 -13.12
CA VAL A 182 10.73 -0.77 -13.07
C VAL A 182 9.85 -1.46 -14.10
N ASN A 183 8.73 -2.01 -13.68
CA ASN A 183 7.69 -2.50 -14.59
C ASN A 183 6.56 -1.48 -14.64
N VAL A 184 6.25 -1.00 -15.84
CA VAL A 184 5.12 -0.11 -16.13
C VAL A 184 4.02 -0.94 -16.76
N TYR A 185 2.91 -1.08 -16.04
CA TYR A 185 1.68 -1.68 -16.54
C TYR A 185 0.77 -0.58 -17.06
N VAL A 186 0.29 -0.75 -18.30
CA VAL A 186 -0.71 0.14 -18.89
C VAL A 186 -2.02 -0.62 -18.96
N PHE A 187 -3.11 0.04 -18.56
CA PHE A 187 -4.43 -0.53 -18.58
C PHE A 187 -5.33 0.21 -19.58
N ASP A 188 -6.07 -0.56 -20.37
CA ASP A 188 -7.15 -0.06 -21.21
C ASP A 188 -8.39 -0.93 -21.03
N GLN A 189 -9.56 -0.30 -20.85
CA GLN A 189 -10.82 -0.99 -20.55
C GLN A 189 -10.69 -2.03 -19.41
N ASN A 190 -9.93 -1.68 -18.36
CA ASN A 190 -9.59 -2.53 -17.23
C ASN A 190 -8.79 -3.79 -17.60
N GLU A 191 -8.19 -3.90 -18.78
CA GLU A 191 -7.29 -5.00 -19.14
C GLU A 191 -5.86 -4.50 -19.30
N ILE A 192 -4.87 -5.38 -19.13
CA ILE A 192 -3.47 -5.04 -19.39
C ILE A 192 -3.29 -4.88 -20.89
N SER A 193 -3.05 -3.65 -21.34
CA SER A 193 -2.79 -3.35 -22.74
C SER A 193 -1.30 -3.41 -23.08
N ASP A 194 -0.43 -3.09 -22.12
CA ASP A 194 1.03 -3.18 -22.28
C ASP A 194 1.74 -3.41 -20.94
N ILE A 195 2.93 -4.00 -21.01
CA ILE A 195 3.86 -4.16 -19.89
C ILE A 195 5.27 -3.82 -20.37
N ILE A 196 5.83 -2.74 -19.86
CA ILE A 196 7.15 -2.24 -20.25
C ILE A 196 8.11 -2.39 -19.08
N ALA A 197 9.21 -3.10 -19.30
CA ALA A 197 10.25 -3.34 -18.31
C ALA A 197 11.48 -2.45 -18.56
N PHE A 198 11.81 -1.61 -17.59
CA PHE A 198 12.94 -0.68 -17.63
C PHE A 198 14.01 -1.09 -16.60
N GLN A 199 15.16 -1.52 -17.10
CA GLN A 199 16.30 -1.96 -16.29
C GLN A 199 17.41 -0.90 -16.27
N LYS A 200 17.92 -0.55 -15.08
CA LYS A 200 19.09 0.33 -14.94
C LYS A 200 20.30 -0.28 -15.67
N GLY A 201 20.96 0.53 -16.50
CA GLY A 201 22.11 0.13 -17.32
C GLY A 201 21.74 -0.34 -18.73
N ALA A 202 20.49 -0.77 -18.95
CA ALA A 202 19.97 -1.03 -20.30
C ALA A 202 19.14 0.16 -20.83
N HIS A 203 18.53 0.93 -19.93
CA HIS A 203 17.72 2.09 -20.25
C HIS A 203 18.20 3.31 -19.46
N GLU A 204 18.01 4.50 -20.03
CA GLU A 204 18.35 5.78 -19.40
C GLU A 204 17.19 6.32 -18.54
N TYR A 205 15.95 6.17 -19.04
CA TYR A 205 14.74 6.67 -18.40
C TYR A 205 13.66 5.60 -18.29
N VAL A 206 12.76 5.78 -17.32
CA VAL A 206 11.40 5.22 -17.32
C VAL A 206 10.46 6.29 -17.85
N ASP A 207 9.69 5.98 -18.88
CA ASP A 207 8.74 6.89 -19.52
C ASP A 207 7.31 6.57 -19.06
N SER A 208 6.50 7.61 -18.80
CA SER A 208 5.06 7.45 -18.62
C SER A 208 4.34 7.39 -19.97
N VAL A 209 3.41 6.46 -20.12
CA VAL A 209 2.56 6.31 -21.30
C VAL A 209 1.37 7.26 -21.23
N CYS A 210 0.75 7.38 -20.04
CA CYS A 210 -0.38 8.27 -19.77
C CYS A 210 0.02 9.76 -19.78
N PHE A 211 1.26 10.07 -19.39
CA PHE A 211 1.76 11.43 -19.33
C PHE A 211 2.94 11.62 -20.27
N ASN A 212 2.64 11.85 -21.56
CA ASN A 212 3.65 12.03 -22.59
C ASN A 212 4.71 13.07 -22.20
N GLY A 213 5.97 12.65 -22.22
CA GLY A 213 7.12 13.48 -21.86
C GLY A 213 7.46 13.51 -20.35
N LEU A 214 6.71 12.82 -19.49
CA LEU A 214 7.13 12.54 -18.13
C LEU A 214 8.13 11.37 -18.14
N LYS A 215 9.36 11.66 -17.67
CA LYS A 215 10.46 10.70 -17.63
C LYS A 215 11.17 10.74 -16.29
N VAL A 216 11.55 9.59 -15.75
CA VAL A 216 12.37 9.46 -14.54
C VAL A 216 13.70 8.81 -14.90
N ALA A 217 14.82 9.45 -14.58
CA ALA A 217 16.14 8.91 -14.84
C ALA A 217 16.42 7.68 -13.97
N LEU A 218 16.77 6.55 -14.60
CA LEU A 218 17.09 5.31 -13.90
C LEU A 218 18.42 5.39 -13.14
N THR A 219 19.34 6.24 -13.59
CA THR A 219 20.62 6.47 -12.91
C THR A 219 20.42 6.92 -11.47
N ASP A 220 19.43 7.79 -11.27
CA ASP A 220 19.18 8.50 -10.02
C ASP A 220 18.21 7.72 -9.12
N LEU A 221 17.40 6.84 -9.70
CA LEU A 221 16.35 6.11 -8.99
C LEU A 221 16.88 5.08 -7.96
N PHE A 222 18.05 4.51 -8.20
CA PHE A 222 18.59 3.40 -7.41
C PHE A 222 19.99 3.71 -6.89
N LEU A 223 20.21 3.50 -5.59
CA LEU A 223 21.51 3.57 -4.92
C LEU A 223 22.57 2.63 -5.55
#